data_AF-A0A9D0A7R0-F1
#
_entry.id   AF-A0A9D0A7R0-F1
#
_cell.length_a   1.000
_cell.length_b   1.000
_cell.length_c   1.000
_cell.angle_alpha   90.00
_cell.angle_beta   90.00
_cell.angle_gamma   90.00
#
_symmetry.space_group_name_H-M   'P 1'
#
loop_
_entity.id
_entity.type
_entity.pdbx_description
1 polymer ?
#
loop_
_entity_poly.entity_id
_entity_poly.type
_entity_poly.pdbx_seq_one_letter_code
_entity_poly.pdbx_strand_id
1 'polypeptide(L)'
;MSRKKILFLLSDTGGGHRASARAIEEGIEYLYPGRYDIIIEDVWSHHMVWPIRLMPDTYGWITGPGKPLWAVLWKMTSYQSLQKGMFGLFSPMVKSSVARYIQSRQPDLCVSVHPLMNHLGLQWVAHAGLDIPFITVVTDMVSFHPSWICPQVDRCLVPTEEARK
;
A
#
# COMPACT_ATOMS: atom_id res chain seq x y z
N MET A 1 -27.31 12.34 -0.15
CA MET A 1 -26.09 12.13 -0.95
C MET A 1 -25.44 10.85 -0.45
N SER A 2 -24.92 9.99 -1.33
CA SER A 2 -24.18 8.79 -0.90
C SER A 2 -22.90 9.18 -0.18
N ARG A 3 -22.48 8.41 0.82
CA ARG A 3 -21.18 8.59 1.49
C ARG A 3 -20.05 8.43 0.48
N LYS A 4 -19.00 9.23 0.65
CA LYS A 4 -17.79 9.14 -0.16
C LYS A 4 -16.93 7.98 0.33
N LYS A 5 -16.38 7.17 -0.58
CA LYS A 5 -15.62 5.96 -0.24
C LYS A 5 -14.12 6.21 -0.29
N ILE A 6 -13.41 5.78 0.75
CA ILE A 6 -11.95 5.87 0.84
C ILE A 6 -11.38 4.46 0.92
N LEU A 7 -10.53 4.08 -0.03
CA LEU A 7 -9.87 2.78 -0.06
C LEU A 7 -8.42 2.89 0.40
N PHE A 8 -8.10 2.29 1.54
CA PHE A 8 -6.75 2.11 2.04
C PHE A 8 -6.13 0.81 1.49
N LEU A 9 -4.96 0.92 0.87
CA LEU A 9 -4.16 -0.20 0.38
C LEU A 9 -2.97 -0.44 1.32
N LEU A 10 -2.89 -1.65 1.88
CA LEU A 10 -1.79 -2.06 2.75
C LEU A 10 -1.40 -3.52 2.56
N SER A 11 -0.39 -3.95 3.31
CA SER A 11 -0.04 -5.35 3.54
C SER A 11 0.27 -5.56 5.02
N ASP A 12 -0.25 -6.63 5.63
CA ASP A 12 0.02 -6.97 7.03
C ASP A 12 1.40 -7.62 7.23
N THR A 13 2.46 -6.94 6.80
CA THR A 13 3.84 -7.32 7.10
C THR A 13 4.25 -6.76 8.46
N GLY A 14 3.78 -7.39 9.54
CA GLY A 14 4.13 -7.00 10.92
C GLY A 14 3.18 -5.98 11.60
N GLY A 15 2.01 -5.74 11.03
CA GLY A 15 0.86 -5.08 11.70
C GLY A 15 0.90 -3.55 11.83
N GLY A 16 2.07 -2.90 11.73
CA GLY A 16 2.22 -1.46 11.91
C GLY A 16 1.37 -0.61 10.95
N HIS A 17 1.35 -0.98 9.66
CA HIS A 17 0.60 -0.24 8.63
C HIS A 17 -0.92 -0.31 8.83
N ARG A 18 -1.44 -1.43 9.33
CA ARG A 18 -2.87 -1.56 9.65
C ARG A 18 -3.27 -0.71 10.85
N ALA A 19 -2.42 -0.64 11.87
CA ALA A 19 -2.64 0.26 13.00
C ALA A 19 -2.71 1.73 12.53
N SER A 20 -1.83 2.14 11.62
CA SER A 20 -1.88 3.49 11.03
C SER A 20 -3.17 3.74 10.23
N ALA A 21 -3.60 2.79 9.38
CA ALA A 21 -4.87 2.92 8.65
C ALA A 21 -6.08 3.05 9.57
N ARG A 22 -6.13 2.24 10.66
CA ARG A 22 -7.21 2.30 11.67
C ARG A 22 -7.20 3.63 12.43
N ALA A 23 -6.03 4.13 12.82
CA ALA A 23 -5.93 5.43 13.49
C ALA A 23 -6.45 6.58 12.59
N ILE A 24 -6.16 6.52 11.28
CA ILE A 24 -6.69 7.50 10.33
C ILE A 24 -8.20 7.36 10.16
N GLU A 25 -8.73 6.13 10.07
CA GLU A 25 -10.16 5.86 10.02
C GLU A 25 -10.90 6.45 11.23
N GLU A 26 -10.42 6.16 12.44
CA GLU A 26 -10.99 6.70 13.69
C GLU A 26 -10.93 8.24 13.72
N GLY A 27 -9.82 8.83 13.27
CA GLY A 27 -9.68 10.29 13.18
C GLY A 27 -10.64 10.92 12.18
N ILE A 28 -10.86 10.29 11.02
CA ILE A 28 -11.83 10.75 10.01
C ILE A 28 -13.25 10.67 10.57
N GLU A 29 -13.62 9.56 11.21
CA GLU A 29 -14.96 9.41 11.78
C GLU A 29 -15.19 10.38 12.94
N TYR A 30 -14.18 10.64 13.76
CA TYR A 30 -14.26 11.65 14.82
C TYR A 30 -14.49 13.07 14.29
N LEU A 31 -13.77 13.47 13.24
CA LEU A 31 -13.86 14.81 12.66
C LEU A 31 -15.07 14.97 11.72
N TYR A 32 -15.48 13.90 11.05
CA TYR A 32 -16.54 13.89 10.03
C TYR A 32 -17.49 12.69 10.17
N PRO A 33 -18.26 12.61 11.27
CA PRO A 33 -19.07 11.43 11.59
C PRO A 33 -20.03 11.04 10.46
N GLY A 34 -19.98 9.77 10.03
CA GLY A 34 -20.88 9.19 9.04
C GLY A 34 -20.79 9.80 7.64
N ARG A 35 -19.75 10.58 7.34
CA ARG A 35 -19.56 11.24 6.03
C ARG A 35 -18.84 10.35 5.01
N TYR A 36 -17.94 9.51 5.49
CA TYR A 36 -17.09 8.65 4.67
C TYR A 36 -17.34 7.17 4.95
N ASP A 37 -17.14 6.34 3.94
CA ASP A 37 -17.13 4.88 4.05
C ASP A 37 -15.70 4.41 3.81
N ILE A 38 -15.06 3.86 4.84
CA ILE A 38 -13.64 3.55 4.83
C ILE A 38 -13.45 2.04 4.63
N ILE A 39 -12.64 1.69 3.64
CA ILE A 39 -12.32 0.31 3.27
C ILE A 39 -10.82 0.12 3.48
N ILE A 40 -10.43 -0.81 4.35
CA ILE A 40 -9.02 -1.14 4.59
C ILE A 40 -8.72 -2.52 4.00
N GLU A 41 -7.94 -2.56 2.93
CA GLU A 41 -7.66 -3.77 2.18
C GLU A 41 -6.21 -4.22 2.34
N ASP A 42 -6.02 -5.47 2.80
CA ASP A 42 -4.73 -6.15 2.69
C ASP A 42 -4.61 -6.83 1.33
N VAL A 43 -4.05 -6.09 0.39
CA VAL A 43 -3.94 -6.54 -1.00
C VAL A 43 -3.03 -7.76 -1.11
N TRP A 44 -2.02 -7.84 -0.25
CA TRP A 44 -1.03 -8.91 -0.30
C TRP A 44 -1.63 -10.24 0.12
N SER A 45 -2.31 -10.26 1.26
CA SER A 45 -2.89 -11.47 1.83
C SER A 45 -4.14 -11.93 1.07
N HIS A 46 -4.88 -11.03 0.42
CA HIS A 46 -6.15 -11.38 -0.24
C HIS A 46 -6.03 -11.61 -1.76
N HIS A 47 -5.05 -11.01 -2.45
CA HIS A 47 -5.01 -11.04 -3.91
C HIS A 47 -3.73 -11.61 -4.52
N MET A 48 -2.68 -11.87 -3.74
CA MET A 48 -1.46 -12.50 -4.27
C MET A 48 -1.65 -14.00 -4.51
N VAL A 49 -0.97 -14.51 -5.53
CA VAL A 49 -0.91 -15.95 -5.83
C VAL A 49 0.04 -16.67 -4.88
N TRP A 50 -0.19 -17.97 -4.68
CA TRP A 50 0.78 -18.84 -4.01
C TRP A 50 2.09 -18.91 -4.83
N PRO A 51 3.28 -18.87 -4.22
CA PRO A 51 3.55 -18.81 -2.77
C PRO A 51 3.69 -17.38 -2.22
N ILE A 52 3.58 -16.34 -3.04
CA ILE A 52 3.84 -14.94 -2.64
C ILE A 52 2.88 -14.47 -1.54
N ARG A 53 1.63 -14.96 -1.56
CA ARG A 53 0.65 -14.74 -0.48
C ARG A 53 1.15 -15.12 0.91
N LEU A 54 2.08 -16.08 1.03
CA LEU A 54 2.63 -16.56 2.31
C LEU A 54 3.86 -15.76 2.79
N MET A 55 4.29 -14.75 2.02
CA MET A 55 5.43 -13.90 2.42
C MET A 55 5.21 -13.13 3.75
N PRO A 56 4.00 -12.61 4.07
CA PRO A 56 3.77 -11.95 5.36
C PRO A 56 3.92 -12.92 6.54
N ASP A 57 3.41 -14.15 6.40
CA ASP A 57 3.49 -15.19 7.43
C ASP A 57 4.91 -15.73 7.65
N THR A 58 5.78 -15.60 6.65
CA THR A 58 7.21 -15.99 6.72
C THR A 58 8.11 -14.83 7.14
N TYR A 59 7.58 -13.63 7.30
CA TYR A 59 8.34 -12.41 7.63
C TYR A 59 9.13 -12.55 8.94
N GLY A 60 8.53 -13.16 9.97
CA GLY A 60 9.21 -13.40 11.26
C GLY A 60 10.42 -14.35 11.15
N TRP A 61 10.41 -15.29 10.20
CA TRP A 61 11.56 -16.18 9.94
C TRP A 61 12.63 -15.47 9.10
N ILE A 62 12.22 -14.63 8.15
CA ILE A 62 13.11 -13.85 7.28
C ILE A 62 13.89 -12.80 8.10
N THR A 63 13.23 -12.10 9.04
CA THR A 63 13.89 -11.10 9.90
C THR A 63 14.70 -11.70 11.05
N GLY A 64 14.49 -12.98 11.37
CA GLY A 64 15.24 -13.74 12.38
C GLY A 64 16.42 -14.52 11.77
N PRO A 65 16.31 -15.84 11.56
CA PRO A 65 17.39 -16.66 10.99
C PRO A 65 17.73 -16.37 9.51
N GLY A 66 16.85 -15.70 8.76
CA GLY A 66 17.01 -15.42 7.32
C GLY A 66 17.71 -14.09 6.96
N LYS A 67 18.51 -13.48 7.85
CA LYS A 67 19.15 -12.14 7.63
C LYS A 67 19.78 -11.90 6.25
N PRO A 68 20.48 -12.86 5.61
CA PRO A 68 21.01 -12.65 4.25
C PRO A 68 19.91 -12.45 3.21
N LEU A 69 18.82 -13.20 3.31
CA LEU A 69 17.64 -13.07 2.44
C LEU A 69 16.92 -11.74 2.70
N TRP A 70 16.82 -11.31 3.96
CA TRP A 70 16.29 -9.99 4.31
C TRP A 70 17.12 -8.85 3.72
N ALA A 71 18.45 -8.91 3.82
CA ALA A 71 19.33 -7.90 3.24
C ALA A 71 19.23 -7.85 1.70
N VAL A 72 19.05 -9.01 1.06
CA VAL A 72 18.84 -9.11 -0.39
C VAL A 72 17.47 -8.57 -0.78
N LEU A 73 16.39 -8.93 -0.07
CA LEU A 73 15.06 -8.37 -0.29
C LEU A 73 15.05 -6.86 -0.10
N TRP A 74 15.63 -6.36 1.00
CA TRP A 74 15.80 -4.94 1.28
C TRP A 74 16.55 -4.23 0.16
N LYS A 75 17.67 -4.79 -0.29
CA LYS A 75 18.46 -4.21 -1.39
C LYS A 75 17.68 -4.25 -2.71
N MET A 76 16.97 -5.32 -3.01
CA MET A 76 16.13 -5.44 -4.22
C MET A 76 14.95 -4.48 -4.19
N THR A 77 14.29 -4.33 -3.05
CA THR A 77 13.23 -3.34 -2.88
C THR A 77 13.79 -1.92 -2.84
N SER A 78 15.05 -1.70 -2.47
CA SER A 78 15.66 -0.35 -2.43
C SER A 78 15.91 0.24 -3.83
N TYR A 79 16.05 -0.60 -4.88
CA TYR A 79 16.26 -0.12 -6.25
C TYR A 79 14.93 -0.03 -7.01
N GLN A 80 14.51 1.19 -7.34
CA GLN A 80 13.27 1.47 -8.10
C GLN A 80 13.20 0.74 -9.46
N SER A 81 14.34 0.44 -10.08
CA SER A 81 14.42 -0.34 -11.32
C SER A 81 14.13 -1.83 -11.11
N LEU A 82 14.62 -2.43 -10.02
CA LEU A 82 14.33 -3.82 -9.65
C LEU A 82 12.91 -3.98 -9.14
N GLN A 83 12.38 -2.97 -8.43
CA GLN A 83 10.96 -2.84 -8.16
C GLN A 83 10.12 -2.94 -9.44
N LYS A 84 10.38 -2.10 -10.46
CA LYS A 84 9.66 -2.16 -11.75
C LYS A 84 9.74 -3.55 -12.41
N GLY A 85 10.89 -4.23 -12.34
CA GLY A 85 11.06 -5.59 -12.87
C GLY A 85 10.30 -6.66 -12.09
N MET A 86 10.38 -6.64 -10.75
CA MET A 86 9.68 -7.56 -9.87
C MET A 86 8.15 -7.33 -9.93
N PHE A 87 7.71 -6.07 -10.01
CA PHE A 87 6.32 -5.62 -10.23
C PHE A 87 5.78 -5.93 -11.63
N GLY A 88 6.67 -6.05 -12.62
CA GLY A 88 6.36 -6.63 -13.93
C GLY A 88 6.12 -8.14 -13.88
N LEU A 89 6.78 -8.83 -12.95
CA LEU A 89 6.71 -10.29 -12.74
C LEU A 89 5.48 -10.75 -11.93
N PHE A 90 4.88 -9.85 -11.13
CA PHE A 90 3.58 -10.13 -10.52
C PHE A 90 2.54 -10.30 -11.63
N SER A 91 2.14 -11.56 -11.82
CA SER A 91 1.28 -12.05 -12.89
C SER A 91 0.17 -11.06 -13.30
N PRO A 92 -0.11 -10.90 -14.61
CA PRO A 92 -1.29 -10.17 -15.09
C PRO A 92 -2.58 -10.53 -14.33
N MET A 93 -2.68 -11.77 -13.84
CA MET A 93 -3.79 -12.26 -13.03
C MET A 93 -3.96 -11.53 -11.69
N VAL A 94 -2.86 -11.20 -10.99
CA VAL A 94 -2.89 -10.43 -9.74
C VAL A 94 -3.36 -9.01 -10.05
N LYS A 95 -2.82 -8.39 -11.11
CA LYS A 95 -3.25 -7.06 -11.56
C LYS A 95 -4.75 -7.04 -11.88
N SER A 96 -5.27 -8.04 -12.59
CA SER A 96 -6.69 -8.15 -12.91
C SER A 96 -7.57 -8.49 -11.71
N SER A 97 -7.07 -9.23 -10.70
CA SER A 97 -7.82 -9.51 -9.48
C SER A 97 -8.02 -8.25 -8.64
N VAL A 98 -6.93 -7.52 -8.37
CA VAL A 98 -6.97 -6.29 -7.57
C VAL A 98 -7.73 -5.18 -8.30
N ALA A 99 -7.51 -5.01 -9.59
CA ALA A 99 -8.24 -3.99 -10.37
C ALA A 99 -9.76 -4.26 -10.39
N ARG A 100 -10.19 -5.52 -10.56
CA ARG A 100 -11.61 -5.89 -10.46
C ARG A 100 -12.17 -5.61 -9.07
N TYR A 101 -11.39 -5.88 -8.02
CA TYR A 101 -11.79 -5.54 -6.66
C TYR A 101 -12.01 -4.04 -6.50
N ILE A 102 -11.02 -3.22 -6.87
CA ILE A 102 -11.11 -1.74 -6.81
C ILE A 102 -12.31 -1.26 -7.63
N GLN A 103 -12.48 -1.76 -8.86
CA GLN A 103 -13.59 -1.41 -9.73
C GLN A 103 -14.94 -1.78 -9.10
N SER A 104 -15.07 -2.93 -8.41
CA SER A 104 -16.31 -3.32 -7.74
C SER A 104 -16.68 -2.43 -6.56
N ARG A 105 -15.68 -1.80 -5.92
CA ARG A 105 -15.88 -0.92 -4.76
C ARG A 105 -16.21 0.51 -5.17
N GLN A 106 -15.74 0.97 -6.34
CA GLN A 106 -15.87 2.34 -6.83
C GLN A 106 -15.46 3.37 -5.75
N PRO A 107 -14.21 3.34 -5.25
CA PRO A 107 -13.74 4.33 -4.29
C PRO A 107 -13.68 5.73 -4.93
N ASP A 108 -13.85 6.77 -4.12
CA ASP A 108 -13.67 8.17 -4.52
C ASP A 108 -12.24 8.69 -4.24
N LEU A 109 -11.49 7.97 -3.40
CA LEU A 109 -10.12 8.28 -2.98
C LEU A 109 -9.38 6.97 -2.68
N CYS A 110 -8.12 6.87 -3.10
CA CYS A 110 -7.24 5.78 -2.70
C CYS A 110 -6.10 6.30 -1.81
N VAL A 111 -5.80 5.57 -0.74
CA VAL A 111 -4.74 5.92 0.21
C VAL A 111 -3.80 4.72 0.36
N SER A 112 -2.50 4.95 0.22
CA SER A 112 -1.48 3.97 0.52
C SER A 112 -0.83 4.28 1.87
N VAL A 113 -0.81 3.30 2.77
CA VAL A 113 -0.08 3.37 4.04
C VAL A 113 1.08 2.38 4.08
N HIS A 114 1.53 1.89 2.92
CA HIS A 114 2.55 0.85 2.84
C HIS A 114 3.53 1.14 1.69
N PRO A 115 4.86 1.00 1.90
CA PRO A 115 5.88 1.41 0.94
C PRO A 115 5.72 0.79 -0.46
N LEU A 116 5.34 -0.49 -0.53
CA LEU A 116 5.15 -1.20 -1.81
C LEU A 116 3.83 -0.88 -2.52
N MET A 117 2.88 -0.23 -1.86
CA MET A 117 1.52 -0.03 -2.38
C MET A 117 1.35 1.26 -3.17
N ASN A 118 2.38 2.12 -3.23
CA ASN A 118 2.31 3.39 -3.96
C ASN A 118 2.27 3.19 -5.48
N HIS A 119 3.37 2.69 -6.05
CA HIS A 119 3.48 2.45 -7.49
C HIS A 119 2.50 1.38 -7.98
N LEU A 120 2.30 0.32 -7.19
CA LEU A 120 1.35 -0.74 -7.52
C LEU A 120 -0.11 -0.26 -7.44
N GLY A 121 -0.45 0.49 -6.39
CA GLY A 121 -1.78 1.04 -6.20
C GLY A 121 -2.20 1.92 -7.37
N LEU A 122 -1.33 2.83 -7.82
CA LEU A 122 -1.57 3.64 -9.01
C LEU A 122 -1.83 2.80 -10.27
N GLN A 123 -1.02 1.75 -10.49
CA GLN A 123 -1.23 0.85 -11.63
C GLN A 123 -2.57 0.12 -11.53
N TRP A 124 -2.97 -0.33 -10.34
CA TRP A 124 -4.24 -1.04 -10.16
C TRP A 124 -5.45 -0.12 -10.30
N VAL A 125 -5.38 1.11 -9.79
CA VAL A 125 -6.44 2.13 -9.96
C VAL A 125 -6.60 2.48 -11.44
N ALA A 126 -5.50 2.73 -12.14
CA ALA A 126 -5.52 2.99 -13.58
C ALA A 126 -6.07 1.77 -14.37
N HIS A 127 -5.67 0.55 -14.01
CA HIS A 127 -6.17 -0.67 -14.65
C HIS A 127 -7.64 -0.96 -14.34
N ALA A 128 -8.15 -0.47 -13.21
CA ALA A 128 -9.58 -0.50 -12.87
C ALA A 128 -10.41 0.50 -13.70
N GLY A 129 -9.76 1.36 -14.50
CA GLY A 129 -10.40 2.40 -15.29
C GLY A 129 -10.93 3.56 -14.46
N LEU A 130 -10.35 3.79 -13.28
CA LEU A 130 -10.75 4.88 -12.38
C LEU A 130 -9.76 6.05 -12.47
N ASP A 131 -10.29 7.26 -12.46
CA ASP A 131 -9.55 8.52 -12.35
C ASP A 131 -9.93 9.18 -11.02
N ILE A 132 -9.21 8.80 -9.97
CA ILE A 132 -9.46 9.23 -8.59
C ILE A 132 -8.15 9.65 -7.92
N PRO A 133 -8.21 10.57 -6.93
CA PRO A 133 -7.01 10.96 -6.21
C PRO A 133 -6.35 9.77 -5.51
N PHE A 134 -5.02 9.77 -5.49
CA PHE A 134 -4.18 8.79 -4.84
C PHE A 134 -3.23 9.49 -3.85
N ILE A 135 -3.33 9.13 -2.57
CA ILE A 135 -2.52 9.71 -1.49
C ILE A 135 -1.61 8.66 -0.90
N THR A 136 -0.34 9.01 -0.66
CA THR A 136 0.58 8.23 0.15
C THR A 136 0.65 8.82 1.55
N VAL A 137 0.59 7.98 2.58
CA VAL A 137 0.85 8.33 3.97
C VAL A 137 2.04 7.51 4.45
N VAL A 138 3.19 8.17 4.59
CA VAL A 138 4.42 7.55 5.08
C VAL A 138 4.28 7.29 6.58
N THR A 139 4.47 6.03 6.96
CA THR A 139 4.41 5.60 8.38
C THR A 139 5.79 5.50 9.02
N ASP A 140 6.85 5.71 8.24
CA ASP A 140 8.24 5.72 8.70
C ASP A 140 8.61 7.12 9.21
N MET A 141 9.10 7.22 10.46
CA MET A 141 9.19 8.51 11.17
C MET A 141 10.23 9.49 10.63
N VAL A 142 11.43 9.01 10.26
CA VAL A 142 12.57 9.87 9.88
C VAL A 142 13.28 9.30 8.64
N SER A 143 13.94 8.17 8.79
CA SER A 143 14.54 7.45 7.66
C SER A 143 13.53 6.49 7.09
N PHE A 144 13.07 6.75 5.86
CA PHE A 144 12.07 5.92 5.21
C PHE A 144 12.66 5.21 3.99
N HIS A 145 12.11 4.04 3.68
CA HIS A 145 12.58 3.25 2.55
C HIS A 145 12.24 3.95 1.21
N PRO A 146 13.14 4.02 0.21
CA PRO A 146 12.92 4.75 -1.06
C PRO A 146 11.67 4.36 -1.86
N SER A 147 11.09 3.19 -1.59
CA SER A 147 9.80 2.75 -2.15
C SER A 147 8.62 3.65 -1.82
N TRP A 148 8.70 4.42 -0.74
CA TRP A 148 7.68 5.43 -0.42
C TRP A 148 7.60 6.54 -1.47
N ILE A 149 8.71 6.81 -2.17
CA ILE A 149 8.79 7.88 -3.15
C ILE A 149 8.12 7.44 -4.44
N CYS A 150 6.97 8.03 -4.71
CA CYS A 150 6.20 7.83 -5.93
C CYS A 150 5.72 9.19 -6.45
N PRO A 151 6.45 9.85 -7.38
CA PRO A 151 6.11 11.20 -7.85
C PRO A 151 4.75 11.34 -8.52
N GLN A 152 4.13 10.23 -8.92
CA GLN A 152 2.85 10.19 -9.61
C GLN A 152 1.63 10.26 -8.67
N VAL A 153 1.82 10.18 -7.36
CA VAL A 153 0.72 10.33 -6.39
C VAL A 153 0.31 11.79 -6.28
N ASP A 154 -0.96 12.06 -6.03
CA ASP A 154 -1.47 13.42 -5.89
C ASP A 154 -0.89 14.12 -4.66
N ARG A 155 -0.75 13.38 -3.55
CA ARG A 155 -0.14 13.90 -2.31
C ARG A 155 0.66 12.81 -1.60
N CYS A 156 1.81 13.19 -1.06
CA CYS A 156 2.60 12.37 -0.14
C CYS A 156 2.64 13.08 1.22
N LEU A 157 2.06 12.45 2.24
CA LEU A 157 2.05 12.92 3.61
C LEU A 157 3.17 12.23 4.38
N VAL A 158 4.01 13.02 5.02
CA VAL A 158 5.13 12.54 5.84
C VAL A 158 4.91 12.94 7.31
N PRO A 159 5.37 12.13 8.28
CA PRO A 159 5.07 12.36 9.69
C PRO A 159 5.91 13.47 10.32
N THR A 160 7.04 13.83 9.70
CA THR A 160 8.00 14.81 10.22
C THR A 160 8.53 15.72 9.10
N GLU A 161 9.02 16.90 9.47
CA GLU A 161 9.67 17.81 8.52
C GLU A 161 11.04 17.26 8.07
N GLU A 162 11.69 16.45 8.89
CA GLU A 162 12.90 15.72 8.52
C GLU A 162 12.64 14.74 7.38
N ALA A 163 11.53 14.00 7.40
CA ALA A 163 11.13 13.11 6.32
C ALA A 163 10.66 13.84 5.04
N ARG A 164 10.45 15.16 5.09
CA ARG A 164 10.11 15.97 3.91
C ARG A 164 11.34 16.33 3.06
N LYS A 165 12.53 16.39 3.68
CA LYS A 165 13.77 16.84 3.05
C LYS A 165 14.34 15.79 2.09
#